data_AF-A0A357LV23-F1
#
_entry.id   AF-A0A357LV23-F1
#
_cell.length_a   1.000
_cell.length_b   1.000
_cell.length_c   1.000
_cell.angle_alpha   90.00
_cell.angle_beta   90.00
_cell.angle_gamma   90.00
#
_symmetry.space_group_name_H-M   'P 1'
#
loop_
_entity.id
_entity.type
_entity.pdbx_description
1 polymer ?
#
loop_
_entity_poly.entity_id
_entity_poly.type
_entity_poly.pdbx_seq_one_letter_code
_entity_poly.pdbx_strand_id
1 'polypeptide(L)'
;MSYLMPSEFATKMVDSGAEKIFMSTKDTLIRAFMAGAILALAAVFAITVAMSSGSAILGAVLFPVGFIMLYLMKFDLLTGVFTLVPLAIIDKRPGCTVPQLLRNWGLVFCGNLAGALSVAVMISFILTYGYNTDGGAIAAKVSSIGESRTVGYAAHGIDGWFTIFIRGMLCNWMVSMGVVGAMISTSAISKMFAMWMPIMLFFFMG
;
A
#
# COMPACT_ATOMS: atom_id res chain seq x y z
N MET A 1 6.16 -18.73 22.16
CA MET A 1 7.29 -18.17 21.39
C MET A 1 6.78 -17.04 20.52
N SER A 2 7.55 -15.96 20.37
CA SER A 2 7.15 -14.77 19.60
C SER A 2 7.42 -14.92 18.09
N TYR A 3 8.41 -15.70 17.69
CA TYR A 3 8.77 -15.96 16.29
C TYR A 3 8.13 -17.26 15.79
N LEU A 4 7.64 -17.25 14.56
CA LEU A 4 7.04 -18.38 13.85
C LEU A 4 7.98 -18.85 12.74
N MET A 5 8.18 -20.16 12.65
CA MET A 5 9.01 -20.75 11.61
C MET A 5 8.33 -20.61 10.23
N PRO A 6 9.09 -20.58 9.12
CA PRO A 6 8.54 -20.51 7.76
C PRO A 6 7.42 -21.52 7.46
N SER A 7 7.58 -22.76 7.93
CA SER A 7 6.57 -23.81 7.79
C SER A 7 5.24 -23.49 8.52
N GLU A 8 5.27 -22.68 9.57
CA GLU A 8 4.10 -22.34 10.39
C GLU A 8 3.31 -21.15 9.83
N PHE A 9 3.98 -20.19 9.20
CA PHE A 9 3.31 -19.02 8.62
C PHE A 9 2.97 -19.16 7.14
N ALA A 10 3.63 -20.07 6.40
CA ALA A 10 3.30 -20.33 4.99
C ALA A 10 1.83 -20.75 4.82
N THR A 11 1.34 -21.68 5.65
CA THR A 11 -0.07 -22.07 5.64
C THR A 11 -1.01 -20.90 5.99
N LYS A 12 -0.63 -20.06 6.95
CA LYS A 12 -1.39 -18.85 7.31
C LYS A 12 -1.50 -17.85 6.16
N MET A 13 -0.46 -17.73 5.33
CA MET A 13 -0.48 -16.87 4.14
C MET A 13 -1.52 -17.37 3.14
N VAL A 14 -1.53 -18.68 2.88
CA VAL A 14 -2.50 -19.35 2.00
C VAL A 14 -3.92 -19.18 2.53
N ASP A 15 -4.14 -19.46 3.82
CA ASP A 15 -5.44 -19.33 4.47
C ASP A 15 -5.94 -17.88 4.41
N SER A 16 -5.06 -16.91 4.69
CA SER A 16 -5.38 -15.48 4.57
C SER A 16 -5.77 -15.10 3.15
N GLY A 17 -5.14 -15.68 2.14
CA GLY A 17 -5.49 -15.49 0.73
C GLY A 17 -6.88 -16.03 0.39
N ALA A 18 -7.20 -17.23 0.87
CA ALA A 18 -8.50 -17.85 0.69
C ALA A 18 -9.62 -17.04 1.37
N GLU A 19 -9.39 -16.53 2.58
CA GLU A 19 -10.34 -15.65 3.27
C GLU A 19 -10.72 -14.40 2.46
N LYS A 20 -9.75 -13.80 1.73
CA LYS A 20 -10.04 -12.64 0.87
C LYS A 20 -10.92 -13.00 -0.33
N ILE A 21 -10.76 -14.20 -0.88
CA ILE A 21 -11.56 -14.68 -2.02
C ILE A 21 -13.04 -14.77 -1.65
N PHE A 22 -13.35 -15.32 -0.47
CA PHE A 22 -14.71 -15.55 0.00
C PHE A 22 -15.36 -14.33 0.66
N MET A 23 -14.63 -13.22 0.74
CA MET A 23 -15.16 -12.00 1.35
C MET A 23 -16.31 -11.39 0.55
N SER A 24 -17.32 -10.91 1.29
CA SER A 24 -18.45 -10.20 0.70
C SER A 24 -17.98 -8.95 -0.06
N THR A 25 -18.71 -8.56 -1.11
CA THR A 25 -18.39 -7.35 -1.89
C THR A 25 -18.38 -6.11 -0.99
N LYS A 26 -19.33 -6.00 -0.06
CA LYS A 26 -19.46 -4.88 0.87
C LYS A 26 -18.24 -4.75 1.77
N ASP A 27 -17.83 -5.85 2.41
CA ASP A 27 -16.69 -5.82 3.34
C ASP A 27 -15.38 -5.57 2.59
N THR A 28 -15.22 -6.18 1.40
CA THR A 28 -14.06 -5.95 0.53
C THR A 28 -13.92 -4.46 0.20
N LEU A 29 -15.01 -3.81 -0.23
CA LEU A 29 -14.99 -2.40 -0.61
C LEU A 29 -14.74 -1.47 0.59
N ILE A 30 -15.37 -1.72 1.75
CA ILE A 30 -15.16 -0.90 2.95
C ILE A 30 -13.70 -1.00 3.42
N ARG A 31 -13.17 -2.22 3.51
CA ARG A 31 -11.77 -2.44 3.92
C ARG A 31 -10.80 -1.85 2.92
N ALA A 32 -11.06 -1.99 1.62
CA ALA A 32 -10.22 -1.42 0.59
C ALA A 32 -10.27 0.12 0.56
N PHE A 33 -11.44 0.72 0.76
CA PHE A 33 -11.57 2.17 0.88
C PHE A 33 -10.72 2.71 2.03
N MET A 34 -10.83 2.10 3.21
CA MET A 34 -10.06 2.52 4.38
C MET A 34 -8.55 2.34 4.18
N ALA A 35 -8.10 1.25 3.55
CA ALA A 35 -6.69 1.06 3.21
C ALA A 35 -6.16 2.17 2.30
N GLY A 36 -6.89 2.51 1.23
CA GLY A 36 -6.51 3.57 0.30
C GLY A 36 -6.46 4.95 0.96
N ALA A 37 -7.47 5.27 1.77
CA ALA A 37 -7.54 6.53 2.49
C ALA A 37 -6.37 6.69 3.49
N ILE A 38 -6.11 5.68 4.31
CA ILE A 38 -5.03 5.73 5.31
C ILE A 38 -3.67 5.85 4.64
N LEU A 39 -3.42 5.10 3.56
CA LEU A 39 -2.14 5.16 2.87
C LEU A 39 -1.92 6.52 2.17
N ALA A 40 -2.98 7.11 1.61
CA ALA A 40 -2.92 8.46 1.05
C ALA A 40 -2.61 9.52 2.11
N LEU A 41 -3.22 9.44 3.30
CA LEU A 41 -2.89 10.32 4.43
C LEU A 41 -1.43 10.16 4.86
N ALA A 42 -0.94 8.93 4.96
CA ALA A 42 0.44 8.65 5.32
C ALA A 42 1.44 9.19 4.28
N ALA A 43 1.10 9.15 3.00
CA ALA A 43 1.92 9.74 1.93
C ALA A 43 2.03 11.26 2.10
N VAL A 44 0.91 11.98 2.28
CA VAL A 44 0.92 13.44 2.50
C VAL A 44 1.68 13.80 3.78
N PHE A 45 1.49 13.03 4.86
CA PHE A 45 2.23 13.18 6.11
C PHE A 45 3.75 13.04 5.89
N ALA A 46 4.19 11.98 5.23
CA ALA A 46 5.62 11.75 4.96
C ALA A 46 6.24 12.86 4.09
N ILE A 47 5.51 13.31 3.05
CA ILE A 47 5.93 14.43 2.20
C ILE A 47 6.04 15.72 3.04
N THR A 48 5.04 16.00 3.86
CA THR A 48 5.02 17.19 4.73
C THR A 48 6.21 17.17 5.69
N VAL A 49 6.49 16.04 6.34
CA VAL A 49 7.65 15.94 7.23
C VAL A 49 8.96 16.12 6.45
N ALA A 50 9.12 15.48 5.29
CA ALA A 50 10.33 15.62 4.49
C ALA A 50 10.58 17.08 4.08
N MET A 51 9.53 17.81 3.71
CA MET A 51 9.63 19.22 3.35
C MET A 51 9.91 20.13 4.55
N SER A 52 9.15 19.97 5.63
CA SER A 52 9.30 20.82 6.82
C SER A 52 10.63 20.60 7.55
N SER A 53 11.18 19.39 7.49
CA SER A 53 12.49 19.07 8.09
C SER A 53 13.67 19.22 7.14
N GLY A 54 13.43 19.33 5.83
CA GLY A 54 14.47 19.23 4.79
C GLY A 54 15.09 17.83 4.65
N SER A 55 14.51 16.80 5.28
CA SER A 55 15.08 15.45 5.36
C SER A 55 14.17 14.40 4.72
N ALA A 56 14.54 13.96 3.51
CA ALA A 56 13.83 12.89 2.80
C ALA A 56 13.84 11.56 3.58
N ILE A 57 14.93 11.28 4.30
CA ILE A 57 15.03 10.07 5.12
C ILE A 57 14.05 10.10 6.30
N LEU A 58 13.80 11.27 6.91
CA LEU A 58 12.83 11.39 8.00
C LEU A 58 11.40 11.12 7.50
N GLY A 59 11.04 11.62 6.31
CA GLY A 59 9.79 11.26 5.66
C GLY A 59 9.67 9.74 5.43
N ALA A 60 10.73 9.11 4.93
CA ALA A 60 10.74 7.66 4.68
C ALA A 60 10.66 6.81 5.95
N VAL A 61 11.30 7.22 7.05
CA VAL A 61 11.21 6.56 8.37
C VAL A 61 9.78 6.58 8.91
N LEU A 62 9.01 7.63 8.61
CA LEU A 62 7.68 7.87 9.15
C LEU A 62 6.54 7.39 8.25
N PHE A 63 6.77 7.23 6.94
CA PHE A 63 5.79 6.70 6.00
C PHE A 63 5.19 5.33 6.41
N PRO A 64 5.94 4.36 6.97
CA PRO A 64 5.40 3.05 7.34
C PRO A 64 4.24 3.09 8.34
N VAL A 65 4.04 4.20 9.07
CA VAL A 65 2.89 4.39 9.96
C VAL A 65 1.56 4.07 9.25
N GLY A 66 1.40 4.51 7.99
CA GLY A 66 0.19 4.21 7.20
C GLY A 66 -0.01 2.72 6.96
N PHE A 67 1.04 2.03 6.50
CA PHE A 67 0.98 0.60 6.22
C PHE A 67 0.76 -0.24 7.48
N ILE A 68 1.40 0.14 8.59
CA ILE A 68 1.22 -0.52 9.89
C ILE A 68 -0.23 -0.38 10.35
N MET A 69 -0.81 0.83 10.31
CA MET A 69 -2.19 1.06 10.73
C MET A 69 -3.18 0.25 9.89
N LEU A 70 -3.07 0.29 8.56
CA LEU A 70 -3.99 -0.45 7.71
C LEU A 70 -3.85 -1.97 7.89
N TYR A 71 -2.63 -2.49 8.11
CA TYR A 71 -2.44 -3.92 8.32
C TYR A 71 -3.01 -4.38 9.67
N LEU A 72 -2.72 -3.65 10.76
CA LEU A 72 -3.21 -4.00 12.09
C LEU A 72 -4.73 -3.92 12.21
N MET A 73 -5.35 -2.96 11.51
CA MET A 73 -6.81 -2.84 11.40
C MET A 73 -7.42 -3.84 10.40
N LYS A 74 -6.59 -4.70 9.80
CA LYS A 74 -6.97 -5.68 8.78
C LYS A 74 -7.69 -5.02 7.60
N PHE A 75 -7.22 -3.91 7.09
CA PHE A 75 -7.72 -3.35 5.83
C PHE A 75 -7.02 -3.98 4.63
N ASP A 76 -7.69 -3.98 3.48
CA ASP A 76 -7.24 -4.68 2.29
C ASP A 76 -6.54 -3.72 1.34
N LEU A 77 -5.21 -3.79 1.30
CA LEU A 77 -4.40 -3.09 0.33
C LEU A 77 -4.14 -3.99 -0.89
N LEU A 78 -4.31 -3.45 -2.09
CA LEU A 78 -4.20 -4.18 -3.35
C LEU A 78 -2.87 -4.94 -3.49
N THR A 79 -1.76 -4.27 -3.19
CA THR A 79 -0.40 -4.84 -3.22
C THR A 79 -0.22 -5.98 -2.22
N GLY A 80 -0.90 -5.94 -1.08
CA GLY A 80 -0.93 -7.04 -0.13
C GLY A 80 -1.72 -8.24 -0.65
N VAL A 81 -2.89 -8.01 -1.26
CA VAL A 81 -3.69 -9.11 -1.83
C VAL A 81 -3.09 -9.70 -3.11
N PHE A 82 -2.26 -8.94 -3.84
CA PHE A 82 -1.41 -9.47 -4.92
C PHE A 82 -0.44 -10.55 -4.42
N THR A 83 -0.08 -10.51 -3.15
CA THR A 83 0.78 -11.54 -2.53
C THR A 83 -0.05 -12.71 -2.03
N LEU A 84 -1.11 -12.45 -1.27
CA LEU A 84 -1.84 -13.49 -0.53
C LEU A 84 -2.78 -14.32 -1.42
N VAL A 85 -3.55 -13.66 -2.29
CA VAL A 85 -4.63 -14.32 -3.04
C VAL A 85 -4.11 -15.35 -4.05
N PRO A 86 -3.03 -15.08 -4.82
CA PRO A 86 -2.46 -16.10 -5.71
C PRO A 86 -2.01 -17.37 -4.99
N LEU A 87 -1.50 -17.26 -3.76
CA LEU A 87 -1.03 -18.42 -2.99
C LEU A 87 -2.16 -19.41 -2.71
N ALA A 88 -3.38 -18.93 -2.44
CA ALA A 88 -4.55 -19.79 -2.27
C ALA A 88 -4.90 -20.59 -3.53
N ILE A 89 -4.67 -20.02 -4.71
CA ILE A 89 -4.90 -20.70 -6.00
C ILE A 89 -3.75 -21.68 -6.31
N ILE A 90 -2.50 -21.28 -6.07
CA ILE A 90 -1.32 -22.12 -6.27
C ILE A 90 -1.40 -23.36 -5.37
N ASP A 91 -1.83 -23.20 -4.12
CA ASP A 91 -2.07 -24.29 -3.17
C ASP A 91 -3.34 -25.12 -3.50
N LYS A 92 -4.09 -24.75 -4.55
CA LYS A 92 -5.33 -25.40 -4.99
C LYS A 92 -6.38 -25.50 -3.90
N ARG A 93 -6.52 -24.44 -3.09
CA ARG A 93 -7.53 -24.42 -2.02
C ARG A 93 -8.95 -24.59 -2.59
N PRO A 94 -9.81 -25.41 -1.96
CA PRO A 94 -11.15 -25.67 -2.47
C PRO A 94 -11.93 -24.37 -2.70
N GLY A 95 -12.51 -24.22 -3.89
CA GLY A 95 -13.32 -23.07 -4.25
C GLY A 95 -12.53 -21.77 -4.50
N CYS A 96 -11.19 -21.81 -4.57
CA CYS A 96 -10.36 -20.68 -4.99
C CYS A 96 -10.04 -20.77 -6.49
N THR A 97 -10.50 -19.81 -7.27
CA THR A 97 -10.36 -19.79 -8.74
C THR A 97 -9.82 -18.45 -9.25
N VAL A 98 -9.20 -18.47 -10.44
CA VAL A 98 -8.67 -17.25 -11.09
C VAL A 98 -9.74 -16.17 -11.28
N PRO A 99 -10.99 -16.47 -11.71
CA PRO A 99 -12.04 -15.46 -11.78
C PRO A 99 -12.35 -14.79 -10.44
N GLN A 100 -12.32 -15.52 -9.33
CA GLN A 100 -12.53 -14.93 -8.00
C GLN A 100 -11.35 -14.07 -7.55
N LEU A 101 -10.12 -14.45 -7.90
CA LEU A 101 -8.95 -13.60 -7.71
C LEU A 101 -9.11 -12.28 -8.46
N LEU A 102 -9.48 -12.32 -9.74
CA LEU A 102 -9.67 -11.11 -10.55
C LEU A 102 -10.79 -10.24 -10.00
N ARG A 103 -11.89 -10.83 -9.53
CA ARG A 103 -12.96 -10.11 -8.80
C ARG A 103 -12.40 -9.42 -7.55
N ASN A 104 -11.67 -10.14 -6.71
CA ASN A 104 -11.11 -9.58 -5.48
C ASN A 104 -10.17 -8.41 -5.80
N TRP A 105 -9.23 -8.59 -6.74
CA TRP A 105 -8.31 -7.55 -7.16
C TRP A 105 -9.03 -6.32 -7.72
N GLY A 106 -10.02 -6.52 -8.58
CA GLY A 106 -10.82 -5.42 -9.12
C GLY A 106 -11.56 -4.63 -8.03
N LEU A 107 -12.21 -5.32 -7.09
CA LEU A 107 -12.91 -4.67 -5.97
C LEU A 107 -11.95 -3.91 -5.05
N VAL A 108 -10.82 -4.52 -4.69
CA VAL A 108 -9.82 -3.89 -3.83
C VAL A 108 -9.17 -2.68 -4.52
N PHE A 109 -8.88 -2.78 -5.81
CA PHE A 109 -8.38 -1.66 -6.61
C PHE A 109 -9.36 -0.48 -6.60
N CYS A 110 -10.64 -0.73 -6.92
CA CYS A 110 -11.66 0.32 -6.92
C CYS A 110 -11.83 0.96 -5.54
N GLY A 111 -11.83 0.16 -4.47
CA GLY A 111 -11.89 0.67 -3.11
C GLY A 111 -10.67 1.52 -2.73
N ASN A 112 -9.45 1.02 -2.97
CA ASN A 112 -8.22 1.75 -2.69
C ASN A 112 -8.17 3.08 -3.45
N LEU A 113 -8.53 3.08 -4.75
CA LEU A 113 -8.57 4.28 -5.56
C LEU A 113 -9.60 5.29 -5.03
N ALA A 114 -10.82 4.85 -4.72
CA ALA A 114 -11.88 5.72 -4.18
C ALA A 114 -11.48 6.34 -2.83
N GLY A 115 -10.85 5.57 -1.95
CA GLY A 115 -10.34 6.05 -0.67
C GLY A 115 -9.22 7.08 -0.83
N ALA A 116 -8.27 6.79 -1.72
CA ALA A 116 -7.17 7.72 -2.02
C ALA A 116 -7.66 9.03 -2.64
N LEU A 117 -8.60 8.97 -3.60
CA LEU A 117 -9.18 10.17 -4.23
C LEU A 117 -9.97 11.01 -3.23
N SER A 118 -10.71 10.36 -2.33
CA SER A 118 -11.46 11.06 -1.27
C SER A 118 -10.52 11.84 -0.36
N VAL A 119 -9.40 11.23 0.05
CA VAL A 119 -8.36 11.92 0.83
C VAL A 119 -7.68 13.02 0.02
N ALA A 120 -7.39 12.80 -1.26
CA ALA A 120 -6.80 13.82 -2.11
C ALA A 120 -7.68 15.08 -2.20
N VAL A 121 -9.01 14.91 -2.35
CA VAL A 121 -9.96 16.04 -2.34
C VAL A 121 -9.98 16.75 -0.99
N MET A 122 -10.07 16.00 0.13
CA MET A 122 -10.06 16.59 1.47
C MET A 122 -8.77 17.36 1.76
N ILE A 123 -7.61 16.78 1.43
CA ILE A 123 -6.30 17.43 1.62
C ILE A 123 -6.17 18.65 0.71
N SER A 124 -6.60 18.56 -0.55
CA SER A 124 -6.59 19.71 -1.46
C SER A 124 -7.43 20.86 -0.90
N PHE A 125 -8.62 20.57 -0.37
CA PHE A 125 -9.47 21.58 0.26
C PHE A 125 -8.81 22.18 1.52
N ILE A 126 -8.20 21.34 2.37
CA ILE A 126 -7.52 21.79 3.60
C ILE A 126 -6.31 22.69 3.27
N LEU A 127 -5.42 22.24 2.40
CA LEU A 127 -4.18 22.97 2.09
C LEU A 127 -4.47 24.32 1.43
N THR A 128 -5.53 24.41 0.64
CA THR A 128 -5.90 25.65 -0.07
C THR A 128 -6.86 26.55 0.71
N TYR A 129 -7.22 26.19 1.95
CA TYR A 129 -8.26 26.86 2.74
C TYR A 129 -9.58 27.01 1.96
N GLY A 130 -10.06 25.90 1.41
CA GLY A 130 -11.26 25.88 0.57
C GLY A 130 -11.08 26.57 -0.78
N TYR A 131 -9.91 26.37 -1.40
CA TYR A 131 -9.55 26.95 -2.70
C TYR A 131 -9.45 28.48 -2.72
N ASN A 132 -9.27 29.12 -1.56
CA ASN A 132 -9.06 30.56 -1.43
C ASN A 132 -7.58 30.97 -1.56
N THR A 133 -6.67 30.00 -1.48
CA THR A 133 -5.21 30.19 -1.62
C THR A 133 -4.62 29.11 -2.53
N ASP A 134 -3.38 29.31 -2.96
CA ASP A 134 -2.61 28.32 -3.72
C ASP A 134 -2.13 27.11 -2.86
N GLY A 135 -2.27 27.21 -1.53
CA GLY A 135 -1.86 26.21 -0.55
C GLY A 135 -0.35 26.04 -0.36
N GLY A 136 0.45 26.95 -0.94
CA GLY A 136 1.89 27.01 -0.79
C GLY A 136 2.68 25.81 -1.32
N ALA A 137 3.93 25.68 -0.87
CA ALA A 137 4.90 24.73 -1.41
C ALA A 137 4.47 23.26 -1.25
N ILE A 138 3.80 22.91 -0.14
CA ILE A 138 3.34 21.54 0.10
C ILE A 138 2.25 21.16 -0.89
N ALA A 139 1.27 22.03 -1.13
CA ALA A 139 0.21 21.79 -2.12
C ALA A 139 0.80 21.60 -3.52
N ALA A 140 1.72 22.48 -3.93
CA ALA A 140 2.42 22.38 -5.21
C ALA A 140 3.25 21.08 -5.34
N LYS A 141 3.90 20.65 -4.25
CA LYS A 141 4.67 19.41 -4.27
C LYS A 141 3.77 18.18 -4.38
N VAL A 142 2.70 18.12 -3.59
CA VAL A 142 1.77 16.97 -3.60
C VAL A 142 1.05 16.87 -4.94
N SER A 143 0.65 17.99 -5.55
CA SER A 143 -0.05 17.98 -6.85
C SER A 143 0.84 17.54 -8.02
N SER A 144 2.12 17.91 -8.02
CA SER A 144 3.06 17.60 -9.11
C SER A 144 3.66 16.19 -9.07
N ILE A 145 3.62 15.51 -7.90
CA ILE A 145 4.19 14.15 -7.78
C ILE A 145 3.53 13.20 -8.78
N GLY A 146 2.20 13.21 -8.91
CA GLY A 146 1.49 12.31 -9.83
C GLY A 146 1.96 12.47 -11.28
N GLU A 147 2.06 13.71 -11.77
CA GLU A 147 2.52 14.04 -13.12
C GLU A 147 3.98 13.61 -13.36
N SER A 148 4.86 13.88 -12.39
CA SER A 148 6.27 13.48 -12.50
C SER A 148 6.46 11.96 -12.64
N ARG A 149 5.51 11.18 -12.11
CA ARG A 149 5.52 9.71 -12.16
C ARG A 149 4.88 9.13 -13.41
N THR A 150 4.33 9.95 -14.30
CA THR A 150 3.73 9.52 -15.58
C THR A 150 4.47 10.10 -16.76
N VAL A 151 4.63 11.43 -16.83
CA VAL A 151 5.23 12.14 -17.97
C VAL A 151 6.74 11.93 -18.04
N GLY A 152 7.42 11.88 -16.89
CA GLY A 152 8.87 11.73 -16.82
C GLY A 152 9.36 10.44 -17.50
N TYR A 153 8.61 9.34 -17.33
CA TYR A 153 8.96 8.07 -17.97
C TYR A 153 8.49 8.00 -19.42
N ALA A 154 7.35 8.62 -19.76
CA ALA A 154 6.85 8.64 -21.14
C ALA A 154 7.85 9.28 -22.12
N ALA A 155 8.62 10.27 -21.66
CA ALA A 155 9.69 10.89 -22.44
C ALA A 155 10.81 9.91 -22.88
N HIS A 156 10.95 8.78 -22.19
CA HIS A 156 11.91 7.72 -22.50
C HIS A 156 11.30 6.56 -23.31
N GLY A 157 10.07 6.69 -23.83
CA GLY A 157 9.44 5.68 -24.67
C GLY A 157 9.32 4.31 -23.98
N ILE A 158 9.68 3.25 -24.70
CA ILE A 158 9.59 1.85 -24.22
C ILE A 158 10.49 1.62 -22.99
N ASP A 159 11.68 2.21 -22.94
CA ASP A 159 12.60 2.04 -21.81
C ASP A 159 12.03 2.66 -20.53
N GLY A 160 11.30 3.77 -20.65
CA GLY A 160 10.55 4.37 -19.55
C GLY A 160 9.46 3.45 -19.01
N TRP A 161 8.74 2.75 -19.89
CA TRP A 161 7.74 1.75 -19.49
C TRP A 161 8.38 0.58 -18.73
N PHE A 162 9.50 0.03 -19.22
CA PHE A 162 10.24 -1.01 -18.49
C PHE A 162 10.74 -0.51 -17.13
N THR A 163 11.19 0.75 -17.07
CA THR A 163 11.65 1.37 -15.82
C THR A 163 10.53 1.42 -14.78
N ILE A 164 9.32 1.84 -15.14
CA ILE A 164 8.17 1.84 -14.22
C ILE A 164 7.79 0.41 -13.83
N PHE A 165 7.79 -0.53 -14.77
CA PHE A 165 7.46 -1.92 -14.50
C PHE A 165 8.39 -2.55 -13.45
N ILE A 166 9.71 -2.40 -13.63
CA ILE A 166 10.71 -2.92 -12.69
C ILE A 166 10.58 -2.22 -11.33
N ARG A 167 10.36 -0.90 -11.30
CA ARG A 167 10.10 -0.16 -10.06
C ARG A 167 8.85 -0.68 -9.34
N GLY A 168 7.79 -0.98 -10.08
CA GLY A 168 6.58 -1.63 -9.56
C GLY A 168 6.85 -3.00 -8.95
N MET A 169 7.66 -3.83 -9.61
CA MET A 169 8.07 -5.15 -9.09
C MET A 169 8.84 -5.03 -7.78
N LEU A 170 9.84 -4.14 -7.72
CA LEU A 170 10.67 -3.92 -6.53
C LEU A 170 9.85 -3.34 -5.36
N CYS A 171 8.97 -2.39 -5.66
CA CYS A 171 8.03 -1.84 -4.69
C CYS A 171 7.13 -2.94 -4.10
N ASN A 172 6.48 -3.73 -4.97
CA ASN A 172 5.58 -4.77 -4.50
C ASN A 172 6.34 -5.88 -3.76
N TRP A 173 7.58 -6.21 -4.13
CA TRP A 173 8.40 -7.13 -3.36
C TRP A 173 8.56 -6.64 -1.91
N MET A 174 8.92 -5.38 -1.71
CA MET A 174 9.04 -4.84 -0.35
C MET A 174 7.70 -4.82 0.40
N VAL A 175 6.59 -4.51 -0.28
CA VAL A 175 5.25 -4.59 0.34
C VAL A 175 4.89 -6.03 0.72
N SER A 176 5.16 -7.00 -0.15
CA SER A 176 4.99 -8.43 0.13
C SER A 176 5.82 -8.86 1.34
N MET A 177 7.07 -8.41 1.43
CA MET A 177 7.93 -8.66 2.60
C MET A 177 7.35 -8.04 3.88
N GLY A 178 6.70 -6.88 3.80
CA GLY A 178 5.97 -6.29 4.92
C GLY A 178 4.78 -7.17 5.36
N VAL A 179 3.95 -7.62 4.41
CA VAL A 179 2.81 -8.50 4.68
C VAL A 179 3.25 -9.83 5.31
N VAL A 180 4.26 -10.48 4.73
CA VAL A 180 4.81 -11.75 5.23
C VAL A 180 5.51 -11.53 6.58
N GLY A 181 6.28 -10.45 6.70
CA GLY A 181 6.95 -10.04 7.94
C GLY A 181 5.99 -9.88 9.10
N ALA A 182 4.78 -9.36 8.86
CA ALA A 182 3.76 -9.26 9.88
C ALA A 182 3.11 -10.60 10.29
N MET A 183 3.40 -11.69 9.58
CA MET A 183 2.95 -13.05 9.91
C MET A 183 4.01 -13.87 10.65
N ILE A 184 5.26 -13.39 10.76
CA ILE A 184 6.35 -14.10 11.45
C ILE A 184 6.24 -14.05 12.97
N SER A 185 5.31 -13.25 13.51
CA SER A 185 5.19 -13.06 14.94
C SER A 185 3.74 -12.97 15.41
N THR A 186 3.50 -13.26 16.69
CA THR A 186 2.22 -13.03 17.37
C THR A 186 2.19 -11.70 18.12
N SER A 187 3.36 -11.08 18.38
CA SER A 187 3.47 -9.79 19.08
C SER A 187 3.22 -8.61 18.15
N ALA A 188 2.37 -7.67 18.56
CA ALA A 188 2.06 -6.47 17.77
C ALA A 188 3.32 -5.65 17.47
N ILE A 189 4.19 -5.43 18.47
CA ILE A 189 5.42 -4.64 18.33
C ILE A 189 6.35 -5.29 17.28
N SER A 190 6.56 -6.61 17.36
CA SER A 190 7.41 -7.32 16.40
C SER A 190 6.88 -7.23 14.97
N LYS A 191 5.55 -7.31 14.79
CA LYS A 191 4.92 -7.09 13.48
C LYS A 191 5.15 -5.67 12.96
N MET A 192 5.03 -4.66 13.83
CA MET A 192 5.26 -3.26 13.45
C MET A 192 6.68 -3.06 12.92
N PHE A 193 7.70 -3.56 13.62
CA PHE A 193 9.09 -3.46 13.16
C PHE A 193 9.37 -4.28 11.89
N ALA A 194 8.80 -5.48 11.78
CA ALA A 194 8.95 -6.32 10.59
C ALA A 194 8.35 -5.66 9.33
N MET A 195 7.22 -4.97 9.48
CA MET A 195 6.64 -4.16 8.40
C MET A 195 7.42 -2.88 8.14
N TRP A 196 7.92 -2.22 9.19
CA TRP A 196 8.57 -0.92 9.08
C TRP A 196 9.79 -0.94 8.15
N MET A 197 10.67 -1.94 8.28
CA MET A 197 11.93 -2.04 7.53
C MET A 197 11.74 -2.01 5.99
N PRO A 198 10.97 -2.93 5.38
CA PRO A 198 10.82 -2.94 3.92
C PRO A 198 10.01 -1.74 3.41
N ILE A 199 9.04 -1.25 4.19
CA ILE A 199 8.19 -0.11 3.80
C ILE A 199 8.97 1.21 3.79
N MET A 200 9.86 1.42 4.77
CA MET A 200 10.79 2.54 4.78
C MET A 200 11.73 2.48 3.57
N LEU A 201 12.31 1.31 3.31
CA LEU A 201 13.28 1.11 2.24
C LEU A 201 12.70 1.47 0.88
N PHE A 202 11.54 0.90 0.50
CA PHE A 202 11.00 1.19 -0.82
C PHE A 202 10.57 2.66 -0.95
N PHE A 203 10.00 3.24 0.10
CA PHE A 203 9.56 4.64 0.04
C PHE A 203 10.74 5.58 -0.19
N PHE A 204 11.90 5.30 0.44
CA PHE A 204 13.11 6.09 0.25
C PHE A 204 13.72 5.92 -1.16
N MET A 205 13.73 4.70 -1.69
CA MET A 205 14.22 4.42 -3.06
C MET A 205 13.32 5.01 -4.15
N GLY A 206 12.10 5.36 -3.77
CA GLY A 206 11.12 6.13 -4.53
C GLY A 206 10.59 5.41 -5.74
#